data_AF-A0A353BC23-F1
#
_entry.id   AF-A0A353BC23-F1
#
_cell.length_a   1.000
_cell.length_b   1.000
_cell.length_c   1.000
_cell.angle_alpha   90.00
_cell.angle_beta   90.00
_cell.angle_gamma   90.00
#
_symmetry.space_group_name_H-M   'P 1'
#
loop_
_entity.id
_entity.type
_entity.pdbx_description
1 polymer ?
#
loop_
_entity_poly.entity_id
_entity_poly.type
_entity_poly.pdbx_seq_one_letter_code
_entity_poly.pdbx_strand_id
1 'polypeptide(L)'
;MVDPLEFDDGFLEDGRRRSTAPRKSLRQCVFFIAANAVIGPVVALIYASVCAEGLRSLLPVFQLRLYKLPVPGAGLLRNFDGWDRLDLALLMSLLLAAVLAMTWTKVWIELLGHGSIADTRQTKPIVFCLLTSIAAIMIVGDALIFYVGLKTQASSSWAETPSYVAPAAAILYAAGLSALGWWHADFKTSSLV
;
A
#
# COMPACT_ATOMS: atom_id res chain seq x y z
N MET A 1 -23.14 -21.64 31.07
CA MET A 1 -23.04 -20.43 31.91
C MET A 1 -21.55 -20.16 32.02
N VAL A 2 -21.03 -19.24 31.20
CA VAL A 2 -19.60 -18.96 31.06
C VAL A 2 -19.28 -17.83 32.02
N ASP A 3 -18.32 -18.05 32.91
CA ASP A 3 -17.96 -17.08 33.93
C ASP A 3 -17.36 -15.81 33.29
N PRO A 4 -17.93 -14.61 33.55
CA PRO A 4 -17.47 -13.36 32.95
C PRO A 4 -16.10 -12.87 33.46
N LEU A 5 -15.43 -13.65 34.32
CA LEU A 5 -14.11 -13.33 34.89
C LEU A 5 -12.93 -13.90 34.10
N GLU A 6 -13.13 -14.89 33.21
CA GLU A 6 -12.04 -15.43 32.37
C GLU A 6 -11.64 -14.51 31.21
N PHE A 7 -12.43 -13.47 30.92
CA PHE A 7 -12.18 -12.59 29.78
C PHE A 7 -11.12 -11.50 30.06
N ASP A 8 -10.84 -11.20 31.34
CA ASP A 8 -9.94 -10.10 31.73
C ASP A 8 -8.48 -10.54 31.92
N ASP A 9 -8.22 -11.80 32.29
CA ASP A 9 -6.86 -12.30 32.51
C ASP A 9 -6.06 -12.45 31.20
N GLY A 10 -6.74 -12.69 30.07
CA GLY A 10 -6.10 -12.76 28.76
C GLY A 10 -5.55 -11.41 28.26
N PHE A 11 -6.08 -10.28 28.74
CA PHE A 11 -5.62 -8.94 28.35
C PHE A 11 -4.40 -8.47 29.16
N LEU A 12 -4.16 -9.05 30.34
CA LEU A 12 -3.04 -8.66 31.22
C LEU A 12 -1.78 -9.51 31.02
N GLU A 13 -1.89 -10.74 30.49
CA GLU A 13 -0.71 -11.55 30.15
C GLU A 13 0.01 -11.09 28.87
N ASP A 14 -0.68 -10.37 27.97
CA ASP A 14 -0.08 -9.87 26.72
C ASP A 14 0.96 -8.76 26.94
N GLY A 15 0.98 -8.15 28.14
CA GLY A 15 1.96 -7.13 28.54
C GLY A 15 3.33 -7.68 28.94
N ARG A 16 3.52 -9.00 29.04
CA ARG A 16 4.74 -9.61 29.64
C ARG A 16 5.59 -10.45 28.68
N ARG A 17 5.25 -10.52 27.38
CA ARG A 17 6.20 -11.00 26.37
C ARG A 17 7.25 -9.92 26.16
N ARG A 18 8.34 -9.98 26.96
CA ARG A 18 9.58 -9.24 26.69
C ARG A 18 10.00 -9.58 25.26
N SER A 19 9.70 -8.68 24.32
CA SER A 19 10.20 -8.72 22.97
C SER A 19 11.72 -8.84 23.06
N THR A 20 12.26 -10.02 22.76
CA THR A 20 13.69 -10.25 22.51
C THR A 20 14.09 -9.73 21.12
N ALA A 21 13.26 -8.87 20.51
CA ALA A 21 13.53 -8.30 19.21
C ALA A 21 14.87 -7.54 19.24
N PRO A 22 15.76 -7.81 18.27
CA PRO A 22 17.06 -7.17 18.20
C PRO A 22 16.90 -5.64 18.15
N ARG A 23 17.59 -4.94 19.05
CA ARG A 23 17.53 -3.48 19.14
C ARG A 23 18.23 -2.87 17.93
N LYS A 24 17.57 -1.95 17.20
CA LYS A 24 18.19 -1.27 16.06
C LYS A 24 19.03 -0.07 16.51
N SER A 25 20.17 0.12 15.87
CA SER A 25 21.06 1.27 16.12
C SER A 25 20.46 2.56 15.55
N LEU A 26 20.74 3.71 16.18
CA LEU A 26 20.39 5.03 15.62
C LEU A 26 20.87 5.21 14.17
N ARG A 27 22.03 4.63 13.82
CA ARG A 27 22.54 4.63 12.42
C ARG A 27 21.58 3.94 11.46
N GLN A 28 20.96 2.83 11.87
CA GLN A 28 20.00 2.10 11.06
C GLN A 28 18.67 2.86 10.92
N CYS A 29 18.24 3.57 11.96
CA CYS A 29 17.07 4.44 11.90
C CYS A 29 17.28 5.59 10.92
N VAL A 30 18.40 6.31 11.02
CA VAL A 30 18.74 7.40 10.09
C VAL A 30 18.86 6.88 8.66
N PHE A 31 19.51 5.73 8.45
CA PHE A 31 19.61 5.11 7.12
C PHE A 31 18.23 4.76 6.55
N PHE A 32 17.34 4.17 7.35
CA PHE A 32 15.98 3.82 6.94
C PHE A 32 15.17 5.06 6.53
N ILE A 33 15.23 6.13 7.33
CA ILE A 33 14.54 7.38 7.02
C ILE A 33 15.10 8.00 5.74
N ALA A 34 16.44 8.08 5.61
CA ALA A 34 17.09 8.67 4.44
C ALA A 34 16.77 7.88 3.16
N ALA A 35 16.82 6.55 3.22
CA ALA A 35 16.49 5.70 2.09
C ALA A 35 15.01 5.83 1.70
N ASN A 36 14.08 5.90 2.65
CA ASN A 36 12.66 6.15 2.35
C ASN A 36 12.39 7.56 1.80
N ALA A 37 13.13 8.56 2.25
CA ALA A 37 13.03 9.92 1.72
C ALA A 37 13.44 10.03 0.25
N VAL A 38 14.29 9.11 -0.24
CA VAL A 38 14.73 9.07 -1.65
C VAL A 38 13.89 8.08 -2.47
N ILE A 39 13.76 6.83 -2.00
CA ILE A 39 13.07 5.76 -2.72
C ILE A 39 11.57 6.02 -2.76
N GLY A 40 10.98 6.47 -1.65
CA GLY A 40 9.55 6.69 -1.50
C GLY A 40 8.97 7.63 -2.56
N PRO A 41 9.50 8.87 -2.75
CA PRO A 41 9.03 9.78 -3.78
C PRO A 41 9.17 9.23 -5.20
N VAL A 42 10.28 8.55 -5.50
CA VAL A 42 10.51 7.97 -6.84
C VAL A 42 9.47 6.88 -7.13
N VAL A 43 9.26 5.96 -6.19
CA VAL A 43 8.25 4.90 -6.33
C VAL A 43 6.85 5.50 -6.40
N ALA A 44 6.54 6.50 -5.57
CA ALA A 44 5.24 7.17 -5.57
C ALA A 44 4.97 7.89 -6.90
N LEU A 45 5.97 8.53 -7.51
CA LEU A 45 5.83 9.19 -8.81
C LEU A 45 5.60 8.19 -9.95
N ILE A 46 6.40 7.12 -10.01
CA ILE A 46 6.23 6.06 -11.00
C ILE A 46 4.85 5.43 -10.84
N TYR A 47 4.47 5.07 -9.62
CA TYR A 47 3.17 4.50 -9.32
C TYR A 47 2.02 5.45 -9.71
N ALA A 48 2.08 6.71 -9.29
CA ALA A 48 1.03 7.67 -9.57
C ALA A 48 0.86 7.90 -11.07
N SER A 49 1.96 8.01 -11.82
CA SER A 49 1.88 8.19 -13.28
C SER A 49 1.25 7.00 -14.01
N VAL A 50 1.65 5.76 -13.66
CA VAL A 50 1.14 4.54 -14.33
C VAL A 50 -0.28 4.21 -13.87
N CYS A 51 -0.53 4.21 -12.56
CA CYS A 51 -1.85 3.88 -12.02
C CYS A 51 -2.89 4.94 -12.30
N ALA A 52 -2.53 6.24 -12.39
CA ALA A 52 -3.48 7.25 -12.84
C ALA A 52 -3.98 6.95 -14.25
N GLU A 53 -3.11 6.52 -15.19
CA GLU A 53 -3.58 6.11 -16.52
C GLU A 53 -4.41 4.82 -16.51
N GLY A 54 -4.03 3.86 -15.66
CA GLY A 54 -4.85 2.66 -15.44
C GLY A 54 -6.27 3.04 -14.96
N LEU A 55 -6.36 3.91 -13.96
CA LEU A 55 -7.63 4.39 -13.41
C LEU A 55 -8.45 5.19 -14.44
N ARG A 56 -7.82 6.09 -15.22
CA ARG A 56 -8.50 6.84 -16.28
C ARG A 56 -9.04 5.94 -17.38
N SER A 57 -8.35 4.84 -17.68
CA SER A 57 -8.76 3.87 -18.70
C SER A 57 -9.90 2.95 -18.20
N LEU A 58 -9.89 2.59 -16.91
CA LEU A 58 -10.90 1.70 -16.34
C LEU A 58 -12.20 2.44 -16.00
N LEU A 59 -12.09 3.67 -15.48
CA LEU A 59 -13.21 4.43 -14.97
C LEU A 59 -13.09 5.90 -15.44
N PRO A 60 -13.82 6.30 -16.50
CA PRO A 60 -13.75 7.64 -17.07
C PRO A 60 -14.07 8.76 -16.08
N VAL A 61 -14.81 8.48 -15.01
CA VAL A 61 -15.09 9.44 -13.92
C VAL A 61 -13.82 9.99 -13.27
N PHE A 62 -12.72 9.24 -13.24
CA PHE A 62 -11.46 9.70 -12.67
C PHE A 62 -10.72 10.71 -13.54
N GLN A 63 -11.15 10.92 -14.79
CA GLN A 63 -10.63 11.99 -15.65
C GLN A 63 -11.16 13.38 -15.25
N LEU A 64 -12.11 13.45 -14.31
CA LEU A 64 -12.61 14.71 -13.78
C LEU A 64 -11.49 15.46 -13.05
N ARG A 65 -11.32 16.73 -13.41
CA ARG A 65 -10.36 17.63 -12.75
C ARG A 65 -10.87 18.00 -11.36
N LEU A 66 -9.96 18.14 -10.38
CA LEU A 66 -10.33 18.37 -8.97
C LEU A 66 -11.23 19.60 -8.77
N TYR A 67 -11.00 20.69 -9.52
CA TYR A 67 -11.79 21.93 -9.37
C TYR A 67 -13.24 21.80 -9.86
N LYS A 68 -13.59 20.73 -10.59
CA LYS A 68 -14.96 20.46 -11.04
C LYS A 68 -15.79 19.71 -10.00
N LEU A 69 -15.18 19.29 -8.88
CA LEU A 69 -15.92 18.63 -7.81
C LEU A 69 -16.85 19.63 -7.11
N PRO A 70 -18.09 19.24 -6.76
CA PRO A 70 -19.06 20.09 -6.07
C PRO A 70 -18.71 20.21 -4.57
N VAL A 71 -17.47 20.61 -4.27
CA VAL A 71 -16.98 20.80 -2.90
C VAL A 71 -16.81 22.30 -2.66
N PRO A 72 -17.36 22.86 -1.57
CA PRO A 72 -17.18 24.27 -1.24
C PRO A 72 -15.67 24.57 -1.10
N GLY A 73 -15.18 25.58 -1.82
CA GLY A 73 -13.76 25.97 -1.83
C GLY A 73 -12.93 25.41 -3.00
N ALA A 74 -13.41 24.40 -3.74
CA ALA A 74 -12.67 23.84 -4.88
C ALA A 74 -12.45 24.86 -6.02
N GLY A 75 -13.35 25.84 -6.16
CA GLY A 75 -13.21 26.93 -7.14
C GLY A 75 -12.01 27.85 -6.87
N LEU A 76 -11.52 27.94 -5.63
CA LEU A 76 -10.35 28.76 -5.28
C LEU A 76 -9.05 28.14 -5.81
N LEU A 77 -9.02 26.82 -6.02
CA LEU A 77 -7.87 26.10 -6.56
C LEU A 77 -7.63 26.41 -8.04
N ARG A 78 -8.62 26.95 -8.76
CA ARG A 78 -8.48 27.34 -10.17
C ARG A 78 -7.44 28.44 -10.39
N ASN A 79 -7.20 29.27 -9.38
CA ASN A 79 -6.27 30.40 -9.47
C ASN A 79 -4.81 30.01 -9.20
N PHE A 80 -4.55 28.77 -8.79
CA PHE A 80 -3.20 28.27 -8.57
C PHE A 80 -2.70 27.56 -9.83
N ASP A 81 -1.63 28.12 -10.41
CA ASP A 81 -1.00 27.54 -11.60
C ASP A 81 -0.48 26.13 -11.28
N GLY A 82 -0.80 25.16 -12.14
CA GLY A 82 -0.51 23.73 -11.93
C GLY A 82 -1.66 22.89 -11.34
N TRP A 83 -2.59 23.47 -10.57
CA TRP A 83 -3.74 22.72 -10.02
C TRP A 83 -4.79 22.37 -11.06
N ASP A 84 -4.84 23.09 -12.19
CA ASP A 84 -5.72 22.78 -13.32
C ASP A 84 -5.32 21.47 -14.04
N ARG A 85 -4.10 20.97 -13.81
CA ARG A 85 -3.61 19.68 -14.34
C ARG A 85 -3.83 18.53 -13.38
N LEU A 86 -4.22 18.81 -12.13
CA LEU A 86 -4.41 17.81 -11.10
C LEU A 86 -5.80 17.19 -11.24
N ASP A 87 -5.81 15.94 -11.69
CA ASP A 87 -7.00 15.18 -11.92
C ASP A 87 -7.26 14.19 -10.77
N LEU A 88 -8.51 13.75 -10.68
CA LEU A 88 -8.93 12.86 -9.60
C LEU A 88 -8.18 11.53 -9.65
N ALA A 89 -7.80 11.04 -10.84
CA ALA A 89 -7.04 9.80 -10.96
C ALA A 89 -5.67 9.88 -10.28
N LEU A 90 -4.95 11.01 -10.39
CA LEU A 90 -3.66 11.17 -9.73
C LEU A 90 -3.82 11.15 -8.20
N LEU A 91 -4.80 11.86 -7.65
CA LEU A 91 -5.07 11.86 -6.22
C LEU A 91 -5.44 10.45 -5.72
N MET A 92 -6.35 9.78 -6.44
CA MET A 92 -6.79 8.43 -6.10
C MET A 92 -5.66 7.41 -6.21
N SER A 93 -4.77 7.56 -7.20
CA SER A 93 -3.58 6.72 -7.30
C SER A 93 -2.68 6.92 -6.08
N LEU A 94 -2.35 8.16 -5.68
CA LEU A 94 -1.52 8.39 -4.49
C LEU A 94 -2.15 7.82 -3.21
N LEU A 95 -3.47 7.93 -3.07
CA LEU A 95 -4.19 7.31 -1.96
C LEU A 95 -4.10 5.77 -2.01
N LEU A 96 -4.30 5.18 -3.18
CA LEU A 96 -4.18 3.73 -3.39
C LEU A 96 -2.75 3.25 -3.07
N ALA A 97 -1.73 4.01 -3.47
CA ALA A 97 -0.32 3.74 -3.15
C ALA A 97 -0.08 3.68 -1.64
N ALA A 98 -0.60 4.67 -0.91
CA ALA A 98 -0.45 4.75 0.54
C ALA A 98 -1.16 3.59 1.25
N VAL A 99 -2.40 3.29 0.85
CA VAL A 99 -3.17 2.16 1.38
C VAL A 99 -2.45 0.85 1.09
N LEU A 100 -1.95 0.65 -0.12
CA LEU A 100 -1.24 -0.56 -0.52
C LEU A 100 0.08 -0.74 0.23
N ALA A 101 0.85 0.34 0.44
CA ALA A 101 2.07 0.29 1.23
C ALA A 101 1.79 -0.12 2.68
N MET A 102 0.70 0.39 3.28
CA MET A 102 0.26 -0.04 4.61
C MET A 102 -0.19 -1.49 4.62
N THR A 103 -0.96 -1.92 3.61
CA THR A 103 -1.42 -3.31 3.46
C THR A 103 -0.25 -4.28 3.34
N TRP A 104 0.74 -4.00 2.48
CA TRP A 104 1.95 -4.83 2.36
C TRP A 104 2.73 -4.95 3.66
N THR A 105 2.86 -3.84 4.40
CA THR A 105 3.52 -3.86 5.71
C THR A 105 2.77 -4.76 6.68
N LYS A 106 1.43 -4.67 6.73
CA LYS A 106 0.60 -5.54 7.59
C LYS A 106 0.68 -7.01 7.18
N VAL A 107 0.60 -7.31 5.89
CA VAL A 107 0.73 -8.68 5.37
C VAL A 107 2.05 -9.30 5.82
N TRP A 108 3.16 -8.58 5.73
CA TRP A 108 4.45 -9.08 6.19
C TRP A 108 4.58 -9.20 7.71
N ILE A 109 4.03 -8.28 8.49
CA ILE A 109 4.00 -8.41 9.96
C ILE A 109 3.26 -9.69 10.39
N GLU A 110 2.12 -9.98 9.75
CA GLU A 110 1.35 -11.20 9.97
C GLU A 110 2.12 -12.46 9.50
N LEU A 111 2.77 -12.40 8.33
CA LEU A 111 3.59 -13.51 7.81
C LEU A 111 4.82 -13.81 8.68
N LEU A 112 5.40 -12.79 9.31
CA LEU A 112 6.51 -12.93 10.27
C LEU A 112 6.03 -13.43 11.65
N GLY A 113 4.72 -13.69 11.83
CA GLY A 113 4.16 -14.22 13.08
C GLY A 113 4.09 -13.22 14.23
N HIS A 114 4.21 -11.92 13.94
CA HIS A 114 4.13 -10.84 14.94
C HIS A 114 2.78 -10.13 14.96
N GLY A 115 1.86 -10.53 14.09
CA GLY A 115 0.56 -9.89 13.95
C GLY A 115 -0.55 -10.61 14.70
N SER A 116 -1.56 -9.86 15.11
CA SER A 116 -2.68 -10.37 15.91
C SER A 116 -3.64 -11.25 15.09
N ILE A 117 -3.59 -11.16 13.76
CA ILE A 117 -4.45 -11.95 12.87
C ILE A 117 -3.93 -13.39 12.78
N ALA A 118 -2.62 -13.61 12.85
CA ALA A 118 -2.01 -14.92 12.91
C ALA A 118 -2.44 -15.72 14.15
N ASP A 119 -2.50 -15.07 15.32
CA ASP A 119 -3.00 -15.69 16.55
C ASP A 119 -4.50 -15.97 16.49
N THR A 120 -5.25 -15.09 15.78
CA THR A 120 -6.69 -15.26 15.55
C THR A 120 -7.01 -16.45 14.61
N ARG A 121 -6.03 -17.00 13.88
CA ARG A 121 -6.22 -18.15 12.96
C ARG A 121 -6.77 -19.38 13.68
N GLN A 122 -6.36 -19.61 14.92
CA GLN A 122 -6.79 -20.78 15.69
C GLN A 122 -8.19 -20.60 16.32
N THR A 123 -8.57 -19.36 16.65
CA THR A 123 -9.83 -19.06 17.33
C THR A 123 -10.97 -18.72 16.37
N LYS A 124 -10.71 -18.03 15.26
CA LYS A 124 -11.73 -17.57 14.29
C LYS A 124 -11.24 -17.69 12.83
N PRO A 125 -11.22 -18.91 12.24
CA PRO A 125 -10.69 -19.15 10.90
C PRO A 125 -11.44 -18.41 9.78
N ILE A 126 -12.73 -18.13 9.97
CA ILE A 126 -13.55 -17.41 8.98
C ILE A 126 -13.10 -15.95 8.86
N VAL A 127 -12.82 -15.27 9.98
CA VAL A 127 -12.38 -13.86 9.98
C VAL A 127 -11.01 -13.74 9.32
N PHE A 128 -10.11 -14.70 9.61
CA PHE A 128 -8.82 -14.80 8.93
C PHE A 128 -8.99 -14.91 7.40
N CYS A 129 -9.79 -15.88 6.94
CA CYS A 129 -10.03 -16.09 5.50
C CYS A 129 -10.60 -14.83 4.82
N LEU A 130 -11.55 -14.15 5.47
CA LEU A 130 -12.15 -12.92 4.94
C LEU A 130 -11.12 -11.78 4.82
N LEU A 131 -10.32 -11.53 5.86
CA LEU A 131 -9.30 -10.48 5.84
C LEU A 131 -8.19 -10.77 4.82
N THR A 132 -7.72 -12.02 4.76
CA THR A 132 -6.73 -12.46 3.77
C THR A 132 -7.27 -12.33 2.35
N SER A 133 -8.54 -12.68 2.11
CA SER A 133 -9.18 -12.56 0.80
C SER A 133 -9.32 -11.10 0.37
N ILE A 134 -9.70 -10.19 1.27
CA ILE A 134 -9.76 -8.75 0.97
C ILE A 134 -8.37 -8.22 0.60
N ALA A 135 -7.35 -8.54 1.39
CA ALA A 135 -5.97 -8.12 1.10
C ALA A 135 -5.48 -8.67 -0.25
N ALA A 136 -5.77 -9.94 -0.55
CA ALA A 136 -5.42 -10.55 -1.83
C ALA A 136 -6.11 -9.85 -3.01
N ILE A 137 -7.41 -9.56 -2.90
CA ILE A 137 -8.16 -8.83 -3.92
C ILE A 137 -7.57 -7.43 -4.13
N MET A 138 -7.21 -6.72 -3.06
CA MET A 138 -6.59 -5.39 -3.16
C MET A 138 -5.24 -5.44 -3.89
N ILE A 139 -4.38 -6.40 -3.58
CA ILE A 139 -3.07 -6.56 -4.22
C ILE A 139 -3.22 -6.94 -5.70
N VAL A 140 -4.11 -7.89 -6.01
CA VAL A 140 -4.38 -8.31 -7.39
C VAL A 140 -5.02 -7.19 -8.20
N GLY A 141 -5.99 -6.49 -7.61
CA GLY A 141 -6.66 -5.35 -8.24
C GLY A 141 -5.68 -4.23 -8.55
N ASP A 142 -4.76 -3.93 -7.64
CA ASP A 142 -3.72 -2.95 -7.87
C ASP A 142 -2.76 -3.34 -8.99
N ALA A 143 -2.26 -4.60 -8.98
CA ALA A 143 -1.41 -5.11 -10.05
C ALA A 143 -2.11 -5.07 -11.42
N LEU A 144 -3.42 -5.30 -11.45
CA LEU A 144 -4.24 -5.18 -12.66
C LEU A 144 -4.39 -3.73 -13.12
N ILE A 145 -4.63 -2.77 -12.21
CA ILE A 145 -4.66 -1.34 -12.54
C ILE A 145 -3.32 -0.90 -13.11
N PHE A 146 -2.22 -1.30 -12.49
CA PHE A 146 -0.86 -1.00 -12.97
C PHE A 146 -0.59 -1.60 -14.35
N TYR A 147 -0.97 -2.87 -14.56
CA TYR A 147 -0.87 -3.54 -15.87
C TYR A 147 -1.66 -2.80 -16.96
N VAL A 148 -2.91 -2.41 -16.67
CA VAL A 148 -3.74 -1.65 -17.62
C VAL A 148 -3.10 -0.30 -17.91
N GLY A 149 -2.60 0.40 -16.88
CA GLY A 149 -1.88 1.66 -17.04
C GLY A 149 -0.66 1.55 -17.95
N LEU A 150 0.18 0.54 -17.74
CA LEU A 150 1.33 0.26 -18.61
C LEU A 150 0.90 -0.05 -20.04
N LYS A 151 -0.15 -0.85 -20.22
CA LYS A 151 -0.65 -1.21 -21.56
C LYS A 151 -1.15 0.03 -22.31
N THR A 152 -1.85 0.93 -21.62
CA THR A 152 -2.33 2.19 -22.19
C THR A 152 -1.18 3.12 -22.57
N GLN A 153 -0.15 3.27 -21.72
CA GLN A 153 1.04 4.07 -22.05
C GLN A 153 1.89 3.44 -23.17
N ALA A 154 2.00 2.12 -23.19
CA ALA A 154 2.74 1.41 -24.23
C ALA A 154 2.09 1.60 -25.61
N SER A 155 0.76 1.63 -25.67
CA SER A 155 0.03 1.86 -26.92
C SER A 155 0.29 3.23 -27.56
N SER A 156 0.65 4.24 -26.76
CA SER A 156 0.86 5.62 -27.25
C SER A 156 2.34 5.99 -27.45
N SER A 157 3.27 5.39 -26.71
CA SER A 157 4.69 5.79 -26.73
C SER A 157 5.67 4.64 -26.97
N TRP A 158 5.24 3.37 -26.85
CA TRP A 158 6.09 2.18 -26.99
C TRP A 158 5.46 1.15 -27.92
N ALA A 159 4.99 1.57 -29.11
CA ALA A 159 4.23 0.72 -30.03
C ALA A 159 4.93 -0.59 -30.42
N GLU A 160 6.26 -0.67 -30.29
CA GLU A 160 7.07 -1.87 -30.58
C GLU A 160 7.36 -2.74 -29.34
N THR A 161 6.79 -2.45 -28.17
CA THR A 161 7.07 -3.28 -26.98
C THR A 161 6.44 -4.67 -27.12
N PRO A 162 7.22 -5.75 -26.88
CA PRO A 162 6.67 -7.09 -26.86
C PRO A 162 5.57 -7.27 -25.81
N SER A 163 4.58 -8.13 -26.10
CA SER A 163 3.41 -8.36 -25.25
C SER A 163 3.73 -8.87 -23.84
N TYR A 164 4.90 -9.47 -23.64
CA TYR A 164 5.38 -9.97 -22.34
C TYR A 164 5.96 -8.87 -21.43
N VAL A 165 6.24 -7.66 -21.95
CA VAL A 165 6.88 -6.59 -21.17
C VAL A 165 5.95 -6.06 -20.08
N ALA A 166 4.70 -5.74 -20.42
CA ALA A 166 3.72 -5.24 -19.46
C ALA A 166 3.44 -6.21 -18.28
N PRO A 167 3.18 -7.52 -18.50
CA PRO A 167 2.99 -8.44 -17.38
C PRO A 167 4.28 -8.66 -16.58
N ALA A 168 5.45 -8.73 -17.22
CA ALA A 168 6.74 -8.85 -16.52
C ALA A 168 7.00 -7.63 -15.62
N ALA A 169 6.74 -6.41 -16.13
CA ALA A 169 6.87 -5.18 -15.36
C ALA A 169 5.89 -5.13 -14.19
N ALA A 170 4.63 -5.58 -14.37
CA ALA A 170 3.66 -5.66 -13.30
C ALA A 170 4.06 -6.65 -12.19
N ILE A 171 4.63 -7.81 -12.56
CA ILE A 171 5.17 -8.79 -11.60
C ILE A 171 6.36 -8.20 -10.85
N LEU A 172 7.31 -7.59 -11.56
CA LEU A 172 8.47 -6.96 -10.96
C LEU A 172 8.08 -5.83 -10.00
N TYR A 173 7.09 -5.04 -10.39
CA TYR A 173 6.48 -4.00 -9.57
C TYR A 173 5.87 -4.57 -8.28
N ALA A 174 5.04 -5.62 -8.38
CA ALA A 174 4.42 -6.26 -7.22
C ALA A 174 5.48 -6.89 -6.29
N ALA A 175 6.53 -7.51 -6.86
CA ALA A 175 7.65 -8.04 -6.11
C ALA A 175 8.46 -6.94 -5.40
N GLY A 176 8.71 -5.81 -6.07
CA GLY A 176 9.39 -4.65 -5.50
C GLY A 176 8.61 -4.04 -4.33
N LEU A 177 7.29 -3.88 -4.48
CA LEU A 177 6.44 -3.43 -3.38
C LEU A 177 6.39 -4.42 -2.22
N SER A 178 6.35 -5.72 -2.52
CA SER A 178 6.42 -6.76 -1.51
C SER A 178 7.72 -6.68 -0.71
N ALA A 179 8.85 -6.50 -1.40
CA ALA A 179 10.16 -6.34 -0.76
C ALA A 179 10.24 -5.07 0.11
N LEU A 180 9.67 -3.95 -0.34
CA LEU A 180 9.54 -2.75 0.48
C LEU A 180 8.66 -3.01 1.71
N GLY A 181 7.51 -3.65 1.54
CA GLY A 181 6.64 -4.04 2.64
C GLY A 181 7.34 -4.90 3.68
N TRP A 182 8.12 -5.89 3.24
CA TRP A 182 8.92 -6.75 4.10
C TRP A 182 9.97 -5.95 4.88
N TRP A 183 10.71 -5.07 4.21
CA TRP A 183 11.71 -4.22 4.85
C TRP A 183 11.10 -3.26 5.89
N HIS A 184 9.93 -2.69 5.60
CA HIS A 184 9.17 -1.87 6.54
C HIS A 184 8.63 -2.68 7.72
N ALA A 185 8.19 -3.92 7.49
CA ALA A 185 7.74 -4.82 8.54
C ALA A 185 8.89 -5.16 9.49
N ASP A 186 10.05 -5.56 8.95
CA ASP A 186 11.28 -5.84 9.72
C ASP A 186 11.74 -4.64 10.57
N PHE A 187 11.61 -3.42 10.03
CA PHE A 187 11.89 -2.21 10.79
C PHE A 187 10.91 -1.99 11.95
N LYS A 188 9.60 -2.19 11.72
CA LYS A 188 8.58 -1.98 12.75
C LYS A 188 8.60 -3.03 13.87
N THR A 189 8.95 -4.27 13.57
CA THR A 189 9.01 -5.36 14.56
C THR A 189 10.24 -5.29 15.46
N SER A 190 11.22 -4.42 15.15
CA SER A 190 12.42 -4.25 15.96
C SER A 190 12.28 -3.05 16.90
N SER A 191 12.61 -3.22 18.18
CA SER A 191 12.52 -2.13 19.17
C SER A 191 13.59 -1.06 18.96
N LEU A 192 13.19 0.22 19.03
CA LEU A 192 14.09 1.39 19.04
C LEU A 192 14.63 1.63 20.46
N VAL A 193 15.90 2.05 20.55
CA VAL A 193 16.58 2.44 21.81
C VAL A 193 16.07 3.79 22.30
#